data_AF-T1G669-F1
#
_entry.id   AF-T1G669-F1
#
_cell.length_a   1.000
_cell.length_b   1.000
_cell.length_c   1.000
_cell.angle_alpha   90.00
_cell.angle_beta   90.00
_cell.angle_gamma   90.00
#
_symmetry.space_group_name_H-M   'P 1'
#
loop_
_entity.id
_entity.type
_entity.pdbx_description
1 polymer ?
#
loop_
_entity_poly.entity_id
_entity_poly.type
_entity_poly.pdbx_seq_one_letter_code
_entity_poly.pdbx_strand_id
1 'polypeptide(L)'
;CNDMVCPRGCPGEYQHDEYGCRTCLCKGCSGVQCRKYCFLGFTTDENGCESVCTCNSEETVCKNIWCTAPRQCNPQNGRCG
;
A
#
# COMPACT_ATOMS: atom_id res chain seq x y z
N CYS A 1 5.28 -17.07 -9.33
CA CYS A 1 4.88 -15.80 -8.71
C CYS A 1 6.05 -15.24 -7.92
N ASN A 2 6.26 -13.93 -7.91
CA ASN A 2 7.30 -13.31 -7.11
C ASN A 2 6.70 -12.88 -5.77
N ASP A 3 7.14 -13.48 -4.67
CA ASP A 3 6.69 -13.11 -3.33
C ASP A 3 7.38 -11.83 -2.87
N MET A 4 6.97 -10.72 -3.50
CA MET A 4 7.44 -9.40 -3.13
C MET A 4 6.75 -8.90 -1.85
N VAL A 5 7.51 -8.15 -1.07
CA VAL A 5 6.97 -7.41 0.08
C VAL A 5 6.20 -6.22 -0.47
N CYS A 6 4.91 -6.15 -0.15
CA CYS A 6 4.11 -5.02 -0.58
C CYS A 6 4.43 -3.78 0.27
N PRO A 7 4.64 -2.61 -0.35
CA PRO A 7 5.08 -1.41 0.36
C PRO A 7 4.16 -1.03 1.51
N ARG A 8 2.84 -1.18 1.36
CA ARG A 8 1.87 -0.83 2.41
C ARG A 8 1.00 -1.99 2.87
N GLY A 9 1.07 -3.14 2.20
CA GLY A 9 0.27 -4.33 2.49
C GLY A 9 -1.24 -4.10 2.33
N CYS A 10 -2.02 -5.13 2.68
CA CYS A 10 -3.47 -5.10 2.67
C CYS A 10 -4.03 -5.67 3.98
N PRO A 11 -5.19 -5.19 4.46
CA PRO A 11 -5.86 -5.74 5.63
C PRO A 11 -6.46 -7.13 5.37
N GLY A 12 -6.83 -7.40 4.12
CA GLY A 12 -7.48 -8.62 3.69
C GLY A 12 -6.82 -9.22 2.46
N GLU A 13 -7.65 -9.63 1.50
CA GLU A 13 -7.17 -10.29 0.28
C GLU A 13 -6.48 -9.33 -0.70
N TYR A 14 -5.47 -9.88 -1.38
CA TYR A 14 -4.81 -9.22 -2.51
C TYR A 14 -5.47 -9.62 -3.83
N GLN A 15 -5.40 -8.74 -4.81
CA GLN A 15 -5.74 -9.08 -6.20
C GLN A 15 -4.65 -9.96 -6.80
N HIS A 16 -5.06 -10.81 -7.73
CA HIS A 16 -4.15 -11.69 -8.48
C HIS A 16 -4.17 -11.27 -9.95
N ASP A 17 -3.03 -11.41 -10.61
CA ASP A 17 -2.91 -11.19 -12.05
C ASP A 17 -3.54 -12.35 -12.86
N GLU A 18 -3.47 -12.27 -14.19
CA GLU A 18 -4.01 -13.27 -15.11
C GLU A 18 -3.39 -14.67 -14.95
N TYR A 19 -2.22 -14.77 -14.31
CA TYR A 19 -1.51 -16.02 -14.04
C TYR A 19 -1.77 -16.54 -12.61
N GLY A 20 -2.65 -15.88 -11.84
CA GLY A 20 -2.94 -16.24 -10.47
C GLY A 20 -1.83 -15.83 -9.49
N CYS A 21 -0.96 -14.89 -9.86
CA CYS A 21 0.09 -14.39 -8.97
C CYS A 21 -0.38 -13.17 -8.18
N ARG A 22 -0.09 -13.17 -6.88
CA ARG A 22 -0.44 -12.08 -5.97
C ARG A 22 0.20 -10.75 -6.41
N THR A 23 -0.62 -9.71 -6.55
CA THR A 23 -0.18 -8.33 -6.76
C THR A 23 -0.14 -7.56 -5.44
N CYS A 24 0.41 -6.35 -5.43
CA CYS A 24 0.36 -5.46 -4.26
C CYS A 24 -0.85 -4.52 -4.27
N LEU A 25 -1.95 -4.92 -4.91
CA LEU A 25 -3.22 -4.20 -4.90
C LEU A 25 -4.24 -4.97 -4.04
N CYS A 26 -4.93 -4.27 -3.13
CA CYS A 26 -5.94 -4.91 -2.29
C CYS A 26 -7.22 -5.18 -3.09
N LYS A 27 -7.96 -6.23 -2.71
CA LYS A 27 -9.21 -6.63 -3.38
C LYS A 27 -10.23 -5.49 -3.34
N GLY A 28 -10.80 -5.14 -4.50
CA GLY A 28 -11.78 -4.05 -4.64
C GLY A 28 -11.19 -2.67 -4.93
N CYS A 29 -9.86 -2.51 -4.87
CA CYS A 29 -9.21 -1.25 -5.24
C CYS A 29 -8.99 -1.15 -6.76
N SER A 30 -9.08 0.06 -7.31
CA SER A 30 -8.90 0.29 -8.76
C SER A 30 -7.44 0.37 -9.20
N GLY A 31 -6.51 0.62 -8.27
CA GLY A 31 -5.09 0.84 -8.58
C GLY A 31 -4.80 2.14 -9.34
N VAL A 32 -5.78 3.02 -9.48
CA VAL A 32 -5.63 4.29 -10.22
C VAL A 32 -4.93 5.32 -9.34
N GLN A 33 -3.81 5.85 -9.82
CA GLN A 33 -3.05 6.92 -9.17
C GLN A 33 -2.67 8.02 -10.15
N CYS A 34 -2.65 9.27 -9.67
CA CYS A 34 -2.12 10.40 -10.39
C CYS A 34 -0.59 10.35 -10.42
N ARG A 35 0.05 11.14 -11.29
CA ARG A 35 1.52 11.17 -11.43
C ARG A 35 2.23 12.05 -10.40
N LYS A 36 1.57 12.37 -9.28
CA LYS A 36 2.15 13.20 -8.22
C LYS A 36 3.18 12.39 -7.45
N TYR A 37 4.34 12.99 -7.17
CA TYR A 37 5.32 12.39 -6.28
C TYR A 37 4.94 12.65 -4.81
N CYS A 38 4.66 11.58 -4.06
CA CYS A 38 4.39 11.62 -2.62
C CYS A 38 5.51 10.88 -1.88
N PHE A 39 6.41 11.61 -1.23
CA PHE A 39 7.58 11.01 -0.55
C PHE A 39 7.21 10.07 0.61
N LEU A 40 6.10 10.35 1.31
CA LEU A 40 5.51 9.50 2.37
C LEU A 40 4.47 8.50 1.85
N GLY A 41 4.38 8.34 0.53
CA GLY A 41 3.33 7.55 -0.13
C GLY A 41 1.96 8.24 -0.16
N PHE A 42 1.00 7.56 -0.77
CA PHE A 42 -0.38 8.01 -0.85
C PHE A 42 -1.16 7.64 0.39
N THR A 43 -2.15 8.46 0.76
CA THR A 43 -3.09 8.11 1.84
C THR A 43 -3.84 6.84 1.48
N THR A 44 -4.03 5.97 2.46
CA THR A 44 -4.74 4.70 2.29
C THR A 44 -6.00 4.69 3.14
N ASP A 45 -7.10 4.18 2.61
CA ASP A 45 -8.32 3.95 3.38
C ASP A 45 -8.26 2.65 4.21
N GLU A 46 -9.31 2.36 4.97
CA GLU A 46 -9.40 1.18 5.83
C GLU A 46 -9.41 -0.16 5.07
N ASN A 47 -9.71 -0.14 3.76
CA ASN A 47 -9.71 -1.32 2.90
C ASN A 47 -8.34 -1.58 2.26
N GLY A 48 -7.40 -0.65 2.43
CA GLY A 48 -6.08 -0.73 1.81
C GLY A 48 -5.99 -0.09 0.44
N CYS A 49 -7.00 0.68 0.02
CA CYS A 49 -6.96 1.38 -1.25
C CYS A 49 -6.21 2.71 -1.10
N GLU A 50 -5.16 2.88 -1.90
CA GLU A 50 -4.47 4.16 -2.01
C GLU A 50 -5.35 5.18 -2.73
N SER A 51 -5.33 6.42 -2.25
CA SER A 51 -6.07 7.51 -2.89
C SER A 51 -5.52 7.81 -4.28
N VAL A 52 -6.37 8.37 -5.14
CA VAL A 52 -5.98 8.73 -6.50
C VAL A 52 -4.89 9.81 -6.51
N CYS A 53 -4.90 10.80 -5.61
CA CYS A 53 -3.92 11.90 -5.67
C CYS A 53 -3.59 12.60 -4.34
N THR A 54 -3.92 11.99 -3.20
CA THR A 54 -3.68 12.57 -1.88
C THR A 54 -2.44 11.93 -1.24
N CYS A 55 -1.44 12.76 -0.91
CA CYS A 55 -0.22 12.32 -0.23
C CYS A 55 -0.41 12.23 1.27
N ASN A 56 0.32 11.33 1.93
CA ASN A 56 0.41 11.30 3.38
C ASN A 56 1.11 12.54 3.95
N SER A 57 0.75 12.88 5.19
CA SER A 57 1.54 13.72 6.09
C SER A 57 2.30 12.85 7.11
N GLU A 58 3.13 13.46 7.94
CA GLU A 58 3.78 12.77 9.07
C GLU A 58 2.78 12.11 10.03
N GLU A 59 1.55 12.64 10.13
CA GLU A 59 0.50 12.07 10.98
C GLU A 59 -0.20 10.86 10.34
N THR A 60 -0.20 10.76 9.01
CA THR A 60 -0.95 9.72 8.28
C THR A 60 -0.05 8.67 7.63
N VAL A 61 1.27 8.90 7.60
CA VAL A 61 2.27 8.04 6.94
C VAL A 61 2.15 6.56 7.31
N CYS A 62 1.86 6.26 8.58
CA CYS A 62 1.68 4.90 9.09
C CYS A 62 0.22 4.56 9.44
N LYS A 63 -0.75 5.37 9.00
CA LYS A 63 -2.18 5.00 9.08
C LYS A 63 -2.51 4.05 7.94
N ASN A 64 -3.36 3.06 8.23
CA ASN A 64 -3.84 2.08 7.25
C ASN A 64 -2.70 1.44 6.45
N ILE A 65 -1.76 0.85 7.18
CA ILE A 65 -0.62 0.10 6.66
C ILE A 65 -0.54 -1.25 7.36
N TRP A 66 -0.31 -2.32 6.61
CA TRP A 66 -0.31 -3.70 7.11
C TRP A 66 1.01 -4.39 6.79
N CYS A 67 1.98 -4.19 7.67
CA CYS A 67 3.28 -4.83 7.55
C CYS A 67 3.28 -6.20 8.20
N THR A 68 3.91 -7.17 7.54
CA THR A 68 4.10 -8.52 8.09
C THR A 68 5.44 -8.60 8.83
N ALA A 69 5.42 -9.19 10.03
CA ALA A 69 6.62 -9.36 10.85
C ALA A 69 7.77 -10.02 10.05
N PRO A 70 9.02 -9.56 10.22
CA PRO A 70 9.48 -8.58 11.20
C PRO A 70 9.34 -7.10 10.78
N ARG A 71 8.76 -6.82 9.61
CA ARG A 71 8.74 -5.47 9.03
C ARG A 71 7.75 -4.57 9.75
N GLN A 72 8.12 -3.29 9.88
CA GLN A 72 7.29 -2.26 10.49
C GLN A 72 7.12 -1.10 9.51
N CYS A 73 6.15 -0.23 9.77
CA CYS A 73 6.04 0.99 9.00
C CYS A 73 7.24 1.89 9.28
N ASN A 74 7.96 2.28 8.23
CA ASN A 74 8.97 3.32 8.33
C ASN A 74 8.31 4.70 8.17
N PRO A 75 8.30 5.55 9.21
CA PRO A 75 7.64 6.86 9.17
C PRO A 75 8.32 7.87 8.23
N GLN A 76 9.55 7.59 7.75
CA GLN A 76 10.26 8.46 6.81
C GLN A 76 9.80 8.28 5.36
N ASN A 77 9.11 7.19 5.03
CA ASN A 77 8.70 6.89 3.66
C ASN A 77 7.32 6.22 3.52
N GLY A 78 6.67 5.85 4.63
CA GLY A 78 5.35 5.23 4.62
C GLY A 78 5.32 3.83 4.03
N ARG A 79 6.41 3.08 4.17
CA ARG A 79 6.55 1.72 3.63
C ARG A 79 6.95 0.71 4.71
N CYS A 80 6.56 -0.53 4.52
CA CYS A 80 6.99 -1.68 5.30
C CYS A 80 8.46 -1.99 5.03
N GLY A 81 9.29 -1.85 6.07
CA GLY A 81 10.73 -2.05 6.04
C GLY A 81 11.26 -2.67 7.31
#